data_AF-A0A1N7RWM2-F1
#
_entry.id   AF-A0A1N7RWM2-F1
#
_cell.length_a   1.000
_cell.length_b   1.000
_cell.length_c   1.000
_cell.angle_alpha   90.00
_cell.angle_beta   90.00
_cell.angle_gamma   90.00
#
_symmetry.space_group_name_H-M   'P 1'
#
loop_
_entity.id
_entity.type
_entity.pdbx_description
1 polymer ?
#
loop_
_entity_poly.entity_id
_entity_poly.type
_entity_poly.pdbx_seq_one_letter_code
_entity_poly.pdbx_strand_id
1 'polypeptide(L)'
;MGSVAQVGRVLAKLVADGRLVRVSKGVYAKTRTNRFTGGLAPAATFEAIAAETFRKLRIEVSPGRLAREYNEGRTTQIPMDRVVSTGKRRISRKIQVGSRTIKYER
;
A
#
# COMPACT_ATOMS: atom_id res chain seq x y z
N MET A 1 8.19 -26.35 -14.78
CA MET A 1 7.96 -25.00 -14.20
C MET A 1 6.46 -24.78 -14.04
N GLY A 2 6.00 -24.16 -12.95
CA GLY A 2 4.57 -24.01 -12.64
C GLY A 2 3.88 -22.96 -13.51
N SER A 3 2.65 -23.23 -13.96
CA SER A 3 1.87 -22.31 -14.81
C SER A 3 1.43 -21.05 -14.04
N VAL A 4 1.08 -19.97 -14.75
CA VAL A 4 0.55 -18.73 -14.14
C VAL A 4 -0.66 -19.02 -13.24
N ALA A 5 -1.53 -19.93 -13.66
CA ALA A 5 -2.69 -20.36 -12.87
C ALA A 5 -2.27 -21.09 -11.57
N GLN A 6 -1.22 -21.90 -11.62
CA GLN A 6 -0.68 -22.57 -10.43
C GLN A 6 -0.09 -21.57 -9.45
N VAL A 7 0.71 -20.62 -9.93
CA VAL A 7 1.27 -19.54 -9.08
C VAL A 7 0.16 -18.71 -8.47
N GLY A 8 -0.86 -18.36 -9.24
CA GLY A 8 -2.03 -17.62 -8.76
C GLY A 8 -2.77 -18.35 -7.64
N ARG A 9 -2.99 -19.66 -7.77
CA ARG A 9 -3.62 -20.50 -6.73
C ARG A 9 -2.79 -20.54 -5.45
N VAL A 10 -1.47 -20.69 -5.56
CA VAL A 10 -0.57 -20.68 -4.39
C VAL A 10 -0.59 -19.33 -3.68
N LEU A 11 -0.53 -18.21 -4.43
CA LEU A 11 -0.63 -16.87 -3.85
C LEU A 11 -1.98 -16.65 -3.17
N ALA A 12 -3.08 -17.12 -3.76
CA ALA A 12 -4.41 -17.05 -3.16
C ALA A 12 -4.47 -17.84 -1.84
N LYS A 13 -3.89 -19.05 -1.81
CA LYS A 13 -3.79 -19.85 -0.58
C LYS A 13 -2.97 -19.13 0.50
N LEU A 14 -1.81 -18.57 0.16
CA LEU A 14 -1.00 -17.81 1.12
C LEU A 14 -1.71 -16.56 1.66
N VAL A 15 -2.59 -15.94 0.87
CA VAL A 15 -3.45 -14.85 1.33
C VAL A 15 -4.54 -15.36 2.27
N ALA A 16 -5.19 -16.49 1.93
CA ALA A 16 -6.20 -17.12 2.78
C ALA A 16 -5.61 -17.56 4.13
N ASP A 17 -4.38 -18.09 4.14
CA ASP A 17 -3.63 -18.48 5.33
C ASP A 17 -3.10 -17.26 6.14
N GLY A 18 -3.33 -16.04 5.67
CA GLY A 18 -2.85 -14.80 6.31
C GLY A 18 -1.33 -14.57 6.22
N ARG A 19 -0.58 -15.43 5.52
CA ARG A 19 0.88 -15.33 5.33
C ARG A 19 1.28 -14.20 4.38
N LEU A 20 0.36 -13.81 3.49
CA LEU A 20 0.46 -12.66 2.61
C LEU A 20 -0.79 -11.78 2.75
N VAL A 21 -0.61 -10.48 2.52
CA VAL A 21 -1.73 -9.55 2.29
C VAL A 21 -1.66 -9.07 0.86
N ARG A 22 -2.79 -9.14 0.14
CA ARG A 22 -2.90 -8.59 -1.21
C ARG A 22 -2.96 -7.06 -1.15
N VAL A 23 -2.00 -6.41 -1.79
CA VAL A 23 -1.87 -4.94 -1.80
C VAL A 23 -2.53 -4.34 -3.05
N SER A 24 -2.30 -4.98 -4.20
CA SER A 24 -2.81 -4.55 -5.50
C SER A 24 -2.75 -5.72 -6.50
N LYS A 25 -3.10 -5.50 -7.77
CA LYS A 25 -2.94 -6.51 -8.83
C LYS A 25 -1.45 -6.89 -8.98
N GLY A 26 -1.11 -8.11 -8.59
CA GLY A 26 0.26 -8.63 -8.65
C GLY A 26 1.20 -8.08 -7.57
N VAL A 27 0.68 -7.43 -6.53
CA VAL A 27 1.49 -6.90 -5.42
C VAL A 27 0.98 -7.50 -4.11
N TYR A 28 1.89 -8.10 -3.35
CA TYR A 28 1.62 -8.74 -2.06
C TYR A 28 2.65 -8.29 -1.04
N ALA A 29 2.23 -8.15 0.21
CA ALA A 29 3.10 -7.88 1.35
C ALA A 29 3.17 -9.11 2.26
N LYS A 30 4.37 -9.42 2.78
CA LYS A 30 4.54 -10.44 3.80
C LYS A 30 3.88 -10.02 5.10
N THR A 31 3.37 -10.98 5.84
CA THR A 31 2.91 -10.77 7.22
C THR A 31 3.95 -11.25 8.22
N ARG A 32 3.79 -10.80 9.47
CA ARG A 32 4.52 -11.24 10.64
C ARG A 32 3.54 -11.39 11.79
N THR A 33 3.91 -12.19 12.79
CA THR A 33 3.16 -12.26 14.04
C THR A 33 3.21 -10.90 14.73
N ASN A 34 2.05 -10.35 15.04
CA ASN A 34 1.92 -9.14 15.83
C ASN A 34 2.15 -9.49 17.30
N ARG A 35 3.14 -8.86 17.93
CA ARG A 35 3.49 -9.11 19.34
C ARG A 35 2.35 -8.79 20.32
N PHE A 36 1.49 -7.83 19.97
CA PHE A 36 0.42 -7.36 20.85
C PHE A 36 -0.87 -8.17 20.71
N THR A 37 -1.19 -8.66 19.52
CA THR A 37 -2.45 -9.37 19.26
C THR A 37 -2.28 -10.88 19.05
N GLY A 38 -1.04 -11.38 18.89
CA GLY A 38 -0.74 -12.77 18.56
C GLY A 38 -1.10 -13.19 17.11
N GLY A 39 -1.92 -12.39 16.42
CA GLY A 39 -2.34 -12.65 15.04
C GLY A 39 -1.33 -12.18 13.98
N LEU A 40 -1.53 -12.62 12.74
CA LEU A 40 -0.73 -12.16 11.60
C LEU A 40 -1.13 -10.75 11.18
N ALA A 41 -0.14 -9.88 10.97
CA ALA A 41 -0.32 -8.52 10.47
C ALA A 41 0.74 -8.19 9.41
N PRO A 42 0.53 -7.18 8.54
CA PRO A 42 1.55 -6.74 7.60
C PRO A 42 2.91 -6.51 8.28
N ALA A 43 3.99 -6.99 7.66
CA ALA A 43 5.33 -6.91 8.24
C ALA A 43 5.91 -5.49 8.30
N ALA A 44 5.34 -4.57 7.52
CA ALA A 44 5.72 -3.17 7.46
C ALA A 44 4.48 -2.27 7.59
N THR A 45 4.70 -0.98 7.83
CA THR A 45 3.62 0.00 7.89
C THR A 45 2.93 0.16 6.54
N PHE A 46 1.70 0.65 6.54
CA PHE A 46 0.95 0.94 5.31
C PHE A 46 1.74 1.87 4.38
N GLU A 47 2.36 2.91 4.94
CA GLU A 47 3.14 3.91 4.23
C GLU A 47 4.37 3.30 3.57
N ALA A 48 5.10 2.43 4.28
CA ALA A 48 6.26 1.74 3.73
C ALA A 48 5.86 0.78 2.59
N ILE A 49 4.77 0.02 2.77
CA ILE A 49 4.24 -0.88 1.73
C ILE A 49 3.78 -0.08 0.50
N ALA A 50 3.10 1.05 0.70
CA ALA A 50 2.65 1.91 -0.39
C ALA A 50 3.86 2.51 -1.14
N ALA A 51 4.84 3.07 -0.43
CA ALA A 51 6.06 3.62 -1.01
C ALA A 51 6.84 2.57 -1.81
N GLU A 52 7.01 1.36 -1.26
CA GLU A 52 7.66 0.26 -1.97
C GLU A 52 6.87 -0.16 -3.21
N THR A 53 5.53 -0.15 -3.13
CA THR A 53 4.65 -0.46 -4.27
C THR A 53 4.84 0.55 -5.40
N PHE A 54 4.82 1.86 -5.11
CA PHE A 54 5.05 2.89 -6.11
C PHE A 54 6.44 2.78 -6.75
N ARG A 55 7.47 2.54 -5.94
CA ARG A 55 8.85 2.31 -6.42
C ARG A 55 8.92 1.13 -7.38
N LYS A 56 8.33 -0.02 -7.02
CA LYS A 56 8.30 -1.22 -7.89
C LYS A 56 7.49 -1.02 -9.16
N LEU A 57 6.44 -0.20 -9.11
CA LEU A 57 5.64 0.18 -10.27
C LEU A 57 6.29 1.29 -11.11
N ARG A 58 7.41 1.86 -10.67
CA ARG A 58 8.08 3.02 -11.29
C ARG A 58 7.11 4.19 -11.47
N ILE A 59 6.35 4.48 -10.41
CA ILE A 59 5.41 5.59 -10.35
C ILE A 59 5.98 6.58 -9.34
N GLU A 60 6.35 7.76 -9.82
CA GLU A 60 6.72 8.86 -8.96
C GLU A 60 5.47 9.42 -8.30
N VAL A 61 5.56 9.64 -6.99
CA VAL A 61 4.50 10.20 -6.18
C VAL A 61 5.09 11.27 -5.27
N SER A 62 4.29 12.29 -4.97
CA SER A 62 4.64 13.32 -4.00
C SER A 62 3.57 13.41 -2.90
N PRO A 63 3.86 14.06 -1.76
CA PRO A 63 2.86 14.28 -0.73
C PRO A 63 1.61 14.98 -1.31
N GLY A 64 0.44 14.54 -0.87
CA GLY A 64 -0.81 15.23 -1.19
C GLY A 64 -0.83 16.65 -0.64
N ARG A 65 -1.78 17.46 -1.07
CA ARG A 65 -1.88 18.90 -0.81
C ARG A 65 -1.85 19.20 0.68
N LEU A 66 -2.69 18.53 1.47
CA LEU A 66 -2.75 18.75 2.92
C LEU A 66 -1.44 18.34 3.62
N ALA A 67 -0.82 17.25 3.18
CA ALA A 67 0.48 16.84 3.71
C ALA A 67 1.59 17.83 3.34
N ARG A 68 1.52 18.42 2.16
CA ARG A 68 2.45 19.47 1.71
C ARG A 68 2.25 20.77 2.50
N GLU A 69 1.01 21.24 2.65
CA GLU A 69 0.67 22.42 3.45
C GLU A 69 1.14 22.25 4.90
N TYR A 70 0.95 21.06 5.49
CA TYR A 70 1.42 20.75 6.83
C TYR A 70 2.96 20.76 6.91
N ASN A 71 3.65 20.09 5.98
CA ASN A 71 5.11 20.03 5.96
C ASN A 71 5.77 21.40 5.74
N GLU A 72 5.08 22.32 5.04
CA GLU A 72 5.53 23.69 4.80
C GLU A 72 5.15 24.66 5.92
N GLY A 73 4.49 24.19 6.99
CA GLY A 73 4.06 25.02 8.12
C GLY A 73 2.89 25.97 7.80
N ARG A 74 2.21 25.78 6.67
CA ARG A 74 1.03 26.59 6.27
C ARG A 74 -0.24 26.21 7.04
N THR A 75 -0.24 25.06 7.69
CA THR A 75 -1.29 24.60 8.60
C THR A 75 -0.70 23.83 9.75
N THR A 76 -1.37 23.87 10.90
CA THR A 76 -1.06 23.04 12.07
C THR A 76 -1.89 21.75 12.10
N GLN A 77 -2.87 21.62 11.19
CA GLN A 77 -3.73 20.45 11.11
C GLN A 77 -2.97 19.26 10.55
N ILE A 78 -2.92 18.17 11.34
CA ILE A 78 -2.30 16.92 10.91
C ILE A 78 -3.23 16.23 9.90
N PRO A 79 -2.76 15.93 8.67
CA PRO A 79 -3.58 15.29 7.65
C PRO A 79 -3.95 13.85 8.05
N MET A 80 -5.25 13.58 8.15
CA MET A 80 -5.79 12.24 8.44
C MET A 80 -5.78 11.33 7.21
N ASP A 81 -5.99 11.93 6.03
CA ASP A 81 -6.22 11.24 4.79
C ASP A 81 -4.92 10.75 4.13
N ARG A 82 -4.95 9.55 3.55
CA ARG A 82 -3.79 8.92 2.90
C ARG A 82 -3.76 9.24 1.41
N VAL A 83 -3.48 10.50 1.12
CA VAL A 83 -3.49 11.06 -0.24
C VAL A 83 -2.06 11.24 -0.74
N VAL A 84 -1.83 10.84 -2.00
CA VAL A 84 -0.60 11.11 -2.73
C VAL A 84 -0.92 11.80 -4.05
N SER A 85 -0.10 12.78 -4.43
CA SER A 85 -0.17 13.37 -5.77
C SER A 85 0.65 12.52 -6.74
N THR A 86 0.04 12.18 -7.87
CA THR A 86 0.72 11.51 -9.00
C THR A 86 1.09 12.49 -10.12
N GLY A 87 1.02 13.79 -9.84
CA GLY A 87 1.22 14.86 -10.81
C GLY A 87 0.34 14.66 -12.05
N LYS A 88 0.96 14.64 -13.23
CA LYS A 88 0.25 14.46 -14.51
C LYS A 88 -0.07 13.00 -14.85
N ARG A 89 0.50 12.02 -14.14
CA ARG A 89 0.34 10.59 -14.47
C ARG A 89 -1.04 10.09 -14.01
N ARG A 90 -1.81 9.51 -14.93
CA ARG A 90 -3.07 8.85 -14.60
C ARG A 90 -2.82 7.49 -13.93
N ILE A 91 -3.46 7.26 -12.80
CA ILE A 91 -3.49 5.96 -12.12
C ILE A 91 -4.93 5.62 -11.68
N SER A 92 -5.38 4.41 -11.98
CA SER A 92 -6.67 3.85 -11.53
C SER A 92 -6.50 2.62 -10.65
N ARG A 93 -5.25 2.24 -10.38
CA ARG A 93 -4.90 1.04 -9.63
C ARG A 93 -5.24 1.23 -8.16
N LYS A 94 -6.05 0.32 -7.60
CA LYS A 94 -6.29 0.26 -6.15
C LYS A 94 -5.05 -0.24 -5.42
N ILE A 95 -4.59 0.51 -4.42
CA ILE A 95 -3.53 0.13 -3.48
C ILE A 95 -4.14 0.17 -2.08
N GLN A 96 -4.27 -0.99 -1.45
CA GLN A 96 -4.96 -1.17 -0.18
C GLN A 96 -4.20 -2.16 0.70
N VAL A 97 -4.09 -1.90 2.00
CA VAL A 97 -3.58 -2.87 2.99
C VAL A 97 -4.54 -2.89 4.17
N GLY A 98 -5.18 -4.03 4.43
CA GLY A 98 -6.28 -4.11 5.39
C GLY A 98 -7.42 -3.17 4.99
N SER A 99 -7.89 -2.34 5.91
CA SER A 99 -8.93 -1.32 5.66
C SER A 99 -8.40 -0.03 5.03
N ARG A 100 -7.08 0.17 4.98
CA ARG A 100 -6.45 1.42 4.56
C ARG A 100 -6.20 1.42 3.05
N THR A 101 -6.59 2.49 2.37
CA THR A 101 -6.47 2.63 0.90
C THR A 101 -5.82 3.97 0.55
N ILE A 102 -4.98 3.98 -0.49
CA ILE A 102 -4.42 5.23 -1.04
C ILE A 102 -5.46 5.95 -1.88
N LYS A 103 -5.60 7.26 -1.66
CA LYS A 103 -6.31 8.19 -2.54
C LYS A 103 -5.30 8.91 -3.43
N TYR A 104 -5.69 9.17 -4.67
CA TYR A 104 -4.87 9.89 -5.62
C TYR A 104 -5.45 11.27 -5.88
N GLU A 105 -4.57 12.24 -5.96
CA GLU A 105 -4.88 13.58 -6.47
C GLU A 105 -3.86 13.97 -7.54
N ARG A 106 -4.11 15.10 -8.20
CA ARG A 106 -3.24 15.66 -9.23
C ARG A 106 -2.42 16.78 -8.63
#